data_AF-A0A926ZHI6-F1
#
_entry.id   AF-A0A926ZHI6-F1
#
_cell.length_a   1.000
_cell.length_b   1.000
_cell.length_c   1.000
_cell.angle_alpha   90.00
_cell.angle_beta   90.00
_cell.angle_gamma   90.00
#
_symmetry.space_group_name_H-M   'P 1'
#
loop_
_entity.id
_entity.type
_entity.pdbx_description
1 polymer ?
#
loop_
_entity_poly.entity_id
_entity_poly.type
_entity_poly.pdbx_seq_one_letter_code
_entity_poly.pdbx_strand_id
1 'polypeptide(L)'
;MSILYPVLDDFLPDYKVKEDLLNILWEDDLECEIDLETGKIKVPRDTLLEVISKSYRQNNYQIGFGNYYAAQVAIGGVKKQESGILYPVYCFATLFYNRERDVITTDVHPEMR
;
A
#
# COMPACT_ATOMS: atom_id res chain seq x y z
N MET A 1 -22.85 10.30 -9.16
CA MET A 1 -23.14 9.12 -8.32
C MET A 1 -22.02 8.12 -8.57
N SER A 2 -21.14 7.89 -7.60
CA SER A 2 -19.86 7.18 -7.77
C SER A 2 -20.10 5.67 -7.69
N ILE A 3 -20.09 4.98 -8.83
CA ILE A 3 -20.39 3.53 -8.94
C ILE A 3 -19.09 2.70 -8.85
N LEU A 4 -17.92 3.33 -8.67
CA LEU A 4 -16.61 2.67 -8.75
C LEU A 4 -16.10 2.08 -7.43
N TYR A 5 -16.57 2.55 -6.27
CA TYR A 5 -16.05 2.12 -4.96
C TYR A 5 -16.35 0.64 -4.59
N PRO A 6 -17.57 0.09 -4.77
CA PRO A 6 -17.82 -1.30 -4.36
C PRO A 6 -16.99 -2.31 -5.16
N VAL A 7 -16.76 -2.04 -6.45
CA VAL A 7 -16.13 -3.01 -7.36
C VAL A 7 -14.64 -3.23 -7.03
N LEU A 8 -13.93 -2.17 -6.65
CA LEU A 8 -12.51 -2.29 -6.28
C LEU A 8 -12.33 -2.96 -4.92
N ASP A 9 -13.21 -2.68 -3.97
CA ASP A 9 -13.15 -3.33 -2.65
C ASP A 9 -13.54 -4.82 -2.73
N ASP A 10 -14.46 -5.18 -3.62
CA ASP A 10 -14.78 -6.59 -3.91
C ASP A 10 -13.63 -7.30 -4.64
N PHE A 11 -13.01 -6.63 -5.61
CA PHE A 11 -11.94 -7.21 -6.41
C PHE A 11 -10.65 -7.36 -5.60
N LEU A 12 -10.26 -6.30 -4.88
CA LEU A 12 -9.03 -6.20 -4.09
C LEU A 12 -9.39 -5.82 -2.64
N PRO A 13 -9.88 -6.76 -1.84
CA PRO A 13 -10.33 -6.48 -0.47
C PRO A 13 -9.16 -6.16 0.45
N ASP A 14 -9.43 -5.38 1.50
CA ASP A 14 -8.41 -4.89 2.44
C ASP A 14 -7.59 -6.02 3.07
N TYR A 15 -8.24 -7.13 3.43
CA TYR A 15 -7.55 -8.26 4.06
C TYR A 15 -6.45 -8.81 3.14
N LYS A 16 -6.70 -8.89 1.82
CA LYS A 16 -5.73 -9.37 0.85
C LYS A 16 -4.55 -8.40 0.73
N VAL A 17 -4.83 -7.10 0.64
CA VAL A 17 -3.78 -6.07 0.57
C VAL A 17 -2.87 -6.13 1.79
N LYS A 18 -3.46 -6.27 2.98
CA LYS A 18 -2.73 -6.36 4.25
C LYS A 18 -1.92 -7.65 4.34
N GLU A 19 -2.50 -8.79 3.96
CA GLU A 19 -1.81 -10.09 3.93
C GLU A 19 -0.63 -10.08 2.97
N ASP A 20 -0.82 -9.58 1.74
CA ASP A 20 0.25 -9.46 0.75
C ASP A 20 1.39 -8.57 1.29
N LEU A 21 1.06 -7.41 1.89
CA LEU A 21 2.07 -6.52 2.47
C LEU A 21 2.81 -7.17 3.65
N LEU A 22 2.09 -7.88 4.53
CA LEU A 22 2.68 -8.60 5.65
C LEU A 22 3.69 -9.64 5.16
N ASN A 23 3.31 -10.45 4.17
CA ASN A 23 4.17 -11.49 3.61
C ASN A 23 5.40 -10.91 2.91
N ILE A 24 5.26 -9.76 2.23
CA ILE A 24 6.37 -9.11 1.51
C ILE A 24 7.37 -8.47 2.46
N LEU A 25 6.89 -7.76 3.50
CA LEU A 25 7.77 -6.97 4.36
C LEU A 25 8.33 -7.77 5.53
N TRP A 26 7.56 -8.69 6.10
CA TRP A 26 7.96 -9.41 7.30
C TRP A 26 8.21 -10.90 7.08
N GLU A 27 7.88 -11.50 5.93
CA GLU A 27 7.99 -12.96 5.70
C GLU A 27 7.60 -13.78 6.96
N ASP A 28 8.57 -14.36 7.67
CA ASP A 28 8.42 -15.06 8.97
C ASP A 28 9.04 -14.32 10.18
N ASP A 29 9.58 -13.13 9.99
CA ASP A 29 10.20 -12.30 11.03
C ASP A 29 9.17 -11.53 11.88
N LEU A 30 9.57 -11.25 13.13
CA LEU A 30 8.78 -10.47 14.09
C LEU A 30 8.93 -8.95 13.91
N GLU A 31 9.94 -8.51 13.19
CA GLU A 31 10.21 -7.11 12.84
C GLU A 31 10.80 -7.01 11.44
N CYS A 32 10.61 -5.89 10.76
CA CYS A 32 11.26 -5.59 9.49
C CYS A 32 12.01 -4.27 9.57
N GLU A 33 13.15 -4.19 8.89
CA GLU A 33 13.90 -2.94 8.71
C GLU A 33 13.55 -2.36 7.35
N ILE A 34 13.01 -1.14 7.34
CA ILE A 34 12.62 -0.42 6.13
C ILE A 34 13.61 0.71 5.89
N ASP A 35 14.25 0.70 4.73
CA ASP A 35 15.13 1.76 4.25
C ASP A 35 14.29 2.87 3.59
N LEU A 36 14.22 4.04 4.23
CA LEU A 36 13.60 5.24 3.69
C LEU A 36 14.67 6.29 3.35
N GLU A 37 14.31 7.29 2.55
CA GLU A 37 15.19 8.43 2.24
C GLU A 37 15.65 9.19 3.50
N THR A 38 14.81 9.20 4.55
CA THR A 38 15.09 9.82 5.84
C THR A 38 15.95 8.95 6.77
N GLY A 39 16.25 7.71 6.38
CA GLY A 39 17.00 6.74 7.16
C GLY A 39 16.23 5.42 7.37
N LYS A 40 16.84 4.53 8.15
CA LYS A 40 16.28 3.21 8.46
C LYS A 40 15.28 3.29 9.60
N ILE A 41 14.17 2.58 9.49
CA ILE A 41 13.20 2.39 10.57
C ILE A 41 12.97 0.91 10.82
N LYS A 42 12.69 0.55 12.07
CA LYS A 42 12.26 -0.80 12.45
C LYS A 42 10.77 -0.81 12.74
N VAL A 43 10.05 -1.75 12.14
CA VAL A 43 8.61 -1.87 12.29
C VAL A 43 8.24 -3.27 12.81
N PRO A 44 7.55 -3.38 13.96
CA PRO A 44 7.04 -4.65 14.48
C PRO A 44 5.99 -5.28 13.55
N ARG A 45 5.92 -6.62 13.48
CA ARG A 45 4.97 -7.34 12.63
C ARG A 45 3.50 -7.12 13.02
N ASP A 46 3.22 -6.93 14.31
CA ASP A 46 1.88 -6.69 14.84
C ASP A 46 1.38 -5.23 14.63
N THR A 47 2.17 -4.43 13.93
CA THR A 47 1.83 -3.05 13.58
C THR A 47 0.53 -2.99 12.78
N LEU A 48 -0.33 -2.02 13.13
CA LEU A 48 -1.57 -1.77 12.41
C LEU A 48 -1.30 -1.43 10.94
N LEU A 49 -1.94 -2.15 10.02
CA LEU A 49 -1.96 -1.82 8.60
C LEU A 49 -3.34 -1.26 8.22
N GLU A 50 -3.35 -0.02 7.75
CA GLU A 50 -4.56 0.70 7.36
C GLU A 50 -4.53 0.99 5.86
N VAL A 51 -5.49 0.43 5.10
CA VAL A 51 -5.59 0.68 3.66
C VAL A 51 -6.24 2.05 3.46
N ILE A 52 -5.51 2.96 2.84
CA ILE A 52 -5.89 4.37 2.69
C ILE A 52 -6.63 4.61 1.40
N SER A 53 -6.15 4.00 0.31
CA SER A 53 -6.78 4.17 -1.00
C SER A 53 -6.49 2.98 -1.92
N LYS A 54 -7.39 2.78 -2.87
CA LYS A 54 -7.23 1.83 -3.99
C LYS A 54 -7.58 2.54 -5.28
N SER A 55 -6.84 2.24 -6.34
CA SER A 55 -7.08 2.83 -7.65
C SER A 55 -6.79 1.83 -8.76
N TYR A 56 -7.54 1.94 -9.86
CA TYR A 56 -7.20 1.29 -11.12
C TYR A 56 -6.56 2.34 -12.04
N ARG A 57 -5.39 2.02 -12.59
CA ARG A 57 -4.68 2.89 -13.53
C ARG A 57 -4.63 2.22 -14.89
N GLN A 58 -5.35 2.82 -15.85
CA GLN A 58 -5.26 2.46 -17.25
C GLN A 58 -4.08 3.21 -17.86
N ASN A 59 -3.07 2.47 -18.29
CA ASN A 59 -1.88 3.08 -18.87
C ASN A 59 -2.05 3.09 -20.39
N ASN A 60 -2.25 4.28 -20.96
CA ASN A 60 -2.38 4.46 -22.41
C ASN A 60 -1.03 4.52 -23.13
N TYR A 61 0.07 4.48 -22.37
CA TYR A 61 1.44 4.50 -22.87
C TYR A 61 2.19 3.23 -22.44
N GLN A 62 3.07 2.71 -23.31
CA GLN A 62 3.90 1.51 -23.14
C GLN A 62 4.98 1.65 -22.05
N ILE A 63 4.62 2.13 -20.86
CA ILE A 63 5.54 2.18 -19.72
C ILE A 63 5.33 0.88 -18.93
N GLY A 64 6.05 -0.18 -19.33
CA GLY A 64 6.41 -1.40 -18.57
C GLY A 64 5.30 -2.29 -17.94
N PHE A 65 4.25 -1.73 -17.36
CA PHE A 65 3.35 -2.43 -16.43
C PHE A 65 1.92 -2.61 -16.94
N GLY A 66 1.60 -2.16 -18.16
CA GLY A 66 0.23 -2.22 -18.70
C GLY A 66 -0.78 -1.55 -17.77
N ASN A 67 -2.01 -2.07 -17.73
CA ASN A 67 -3.01 -1.61 -16.75
C ASN A 67 -2.78 -2.34 -15.43
N TYR A 68 -2.84 -1.59 -14.33
CA TYR A 68 -2.58 -2.12 -12.99
C TYR A 68 -3.54 -1.54 -11.96
N TYR A 69 -3.61 -2.18 -10.81
CA TYR A 69 -4.26 -1.64 -9.62
C TYR A 69 -3.19 -1.22 -8.61
N ALA A 70 -3.45 -0.18 -7.83
CA ALA A 70 -2.56 0.27 -6.77
C ALA A 70 -3.34 0.40 -5.47
N ALA A 71 -2.80 -0.14 -4.39
CA ALA A 71 -3.33 0.02 -3.05
C ALA A 71 -2.28 0.70 -2.16
N GLN A 72 -2.68 1.77 -1.49
CA GLN A 72 -1.81 2.51 -0.57
C GLN A 72 -2.19 2.17 0.87
N VAL A 73 -1.19 1.87 1.68
CA VAL A 73 -1.33 1.42 3.07
C VAL A 73 -0.50 2.31 3.97
N ALA A 74 -1.08 2.79 5.06
CA ALA A 74 -0.35 3.43 6.15
C ALA A 74 0.14 2.36 7.13
N ILE A 75 1.46 2.26 7.29
CA ILE A 75 2.10 1.36 8.24
C ILE A 75 2.11 2.05 9.61
N GLY A 76 1.45 1.40 10.57
CA GLY A 76 1.13 1.91 11.90
C GLY A 76 -0.14 2.77 11.96
N GLY A 77 -0.93 2.78 10.88
CA GLY A 77 -2.15 3.59 10.77
C GLY A 77 -1.88 5.08 10.60
N VAL A 78 -2.95 5.86 10.45
CA VAL A 78 -2.89 7.32 10.34
C VAL A 78 -2.69 7.96 11.71
N LYS A 79 -1.55 8.61 11.91
CA LYS A 79 -1.22 9.34 13.14
C LYS A 79 -1.82 10.75 13.14
N LYS A 80 -1.78 11.43 12.00
CA LYS A 80 -2.22 12.82 11.86
C LYS A 80 -2.82 13.04 10.49
N GLN A 81 -3.82 13.92 10.42
CA GLN A 81 -4.30 14.51 9.18
C GLN A 81 -4.18 16.03 9.28
N GLU A 82 -3.56 16.66 8.29
CA GLU A 82 -3.41 18.12 8.21
C GLU A 82 -3.65 18.58 6.78
N SER A 83 -4.56 19.52 6.58
CA SER A 83 -4.88 20.06 5.24
C SER A 83 -5.20 18.99 4.19
N GLY A 84 -5.80 17.87 4.61
CA GLY A 84 -6.13 16.74 3.73
C GLY A 84 -4.99 15.74 3.50
N ILE A 85 -3.78 16.02 3.99
CA ILE A 85 -2.62 15.13 3.91
C ILE A 85 -2.61 14.21 5.12
N LEU A 86 -2.43 12.91 4.88
CA LEU A 86 -2.33 11.88 5.92
C LEU A 86 -0.87 11.63 6.26
N TYR A 87 -0.59 11.45 7.54
CA TYR A 87 0.74 11.15 8.06
C TYR A 87 0.68 9.83 8.83
N PRO A 88 1.45 8.81 8.43
CA PRO A 88 1.45 7.50 9.07
C PRO A 88 2.30 7.55 10.35
N VAL A 89 2.19 6.52 11.19
CA VAL A 89 3.11 6.37 12.34
C VAL A 89 4.52 6.04 11.87
N TYR A 90 4.66 5.12 10.90
CA TYR A 90 5.96 4.70 10.37
C TYR A 90 6.20 5.24 8.96
N CYS A 91 5.46 4.76 7.97
CA CYS A 91 5.57 5.15 6.57
C CYS A 91 4.34 4.68 5.79
N PHE A 92 4.32 4.95 4.49
CA PHE A 92 3.37 4.37 3.56
C PHE A 92 4.02 3.25 2.76
N ALA A 93 3.19 2.30 2.31
CA ALA A 93 3.51 1.34 1.29
C ALA A 93 2.49 1.42 0.16
N THR A 94 2.94 1.37 -1.09
CA THR A 94 2.10 1.22 -2.27
C THR A 94 2.35 -0.15 -2.88
N LEU A 95 1.31 -0.99 -2.92
CA LEU A 95 1.33 -2.28 -3.60
C LEU A 95 0.71 -2.13 -4.98
N PHE A 96 1.42 -2.59 -6.00
CA PHE A 96 0.97 -2.58 -7.39
C PHE A 96 0.56 -3.99 -7.81
N TYR A 97 -0.62 -4.13 -8.40
CA TYR A 97 -1.23 -5.40 -8.75
C TYR A 97 -1.50 -5.52 -10.24
N ASN A 98 -1.35 -6.73 -10.76
CA ASN A 98 -1.80 -7.08 -12.11
C ASN A 98 -3.33 -7.30 -12.13
N ARG A 99 -3.87 -7.72 -13.29
CA ARG A 99 -5.31 -8.02 -13.44
C ARG A 99 -5.74 -9.34 -12.77
N GLU A 100 -4.78 -10.19 -12.41
CA GLU A 100 -5.01 -11.49 -11.76
C GLU A 100 -4.98 -11.38 -10.23
N ARG A 101 -4.62 -10.19 -9.70
CA ARG A 101 -4.47 -9.85 -8.27
C ARG A 101 -3.17 -10.32 -7.65
N ASP A 102 -2.15 -10.55 -8.47
CA ASP A 102 -0.78 -10.76 -7.99
C ASP A 102 -0.06 -9.43 -7.83
N VAL A 103 0.72 -9.32 -6.76
CA VAL A 103 1.60 -8.17 -6.54
C VAL A 103 2.72 -8.20 -7.57
N ILE A 104 2.80 -7.12 -8.34
CA ILE A 104 3.86 -6.85 -9.29
C ILE A 104 5.10 -6.32 -8.55
N THR A 105 4.88 -5.33 -7.71
CA THR A 105 5.94 -4.66 -6.94
C THR A 105 5.34 -3.88 -5.78
N THR A 106 6.18 -3.54 -4.81
CA THR A 106 5.84 -2.74 -3.64
C THR A 106 6.85 -1.62 -3.51
N ASP A 107 6.37 -0.45 -3.12
CA ASP A 107 7.19 0.73 -2.91
C ASP A 107 6.87 1.35 -1.55
N VAL A 108 7.89 1.62 -0.75
CA VAL A 108 7.79 2.17 0.61
C VAL A 108 8.32 3.59 0.62
N HIS A 109 7.57 4.51 1.24
CA HIS A 109 7.89 5.93 1.16
C HIS A 109 7.31 6.70 2.36
N PRO A 110 7.90 7.84 2.74
CA PRO A 110 7.47 8.59 3.93
C PRO A 110 6.19 9.42 3.72
N GLU A 111 5.83 9.75 2.48
CA GLU A 111 4.79 10.73 2.14
C GLU A 111 3.69 10.17 1.26
N MET A 112 2.45 10.63 1.43
CA MET A 112 1.31 10.14 0.67
C MET A 112 1.46 10.41 -0.84
N ARG A 113 1.12 9.43 -1.69
CA ARG A 113 1.19 9.50 -3.17
C ARG A 113 -0.16 9.39 -3.87
#